data_AF-A0A3C1V7X4-F1
#
_entry.id   AF-A0A3C1V7X4-F1
#
_cell.length_a   1.000
_cell.length_b   1.000
_cell.length_c   1.000
_cell.angle_alpha   90.00
_cell.angle_beta   90.00
_cell.angle_gamma   90.00
#
_symmetry.space_group_name_H-M   'P 1'
#
loop_
_entity.id
_entity.type
_entity.pdbx_description
1 polymer ?
#
loop_
_entity_poly.entity_id
_entity_poly.type
_entity_poly.pdbx_seq_one_letter_code
_entity_poly.pdbx_strand_id
1 'polypeptide(L)'
;MAKDFEGSPFDIRAAVFDLDGLLVNTEELYQEVGTDLLRRRGKTFDAELLDAMMGRPQHKALSIMIEWHGLDDTVETLADETKAIFQTLLSTRLALMPGAKELIEHIRQLDISLGVATSSGPEFAHDVLSRVGLIHHFHFILTSA
;
A
#
# COMPACT_ATOMS: atom_id res chain seq x y z
N MET A 1 9.98 17.35 28.47
CA MET A 1 9.92 18.30 27.34
C MET A 1 8.95 17.72 26.34
N ALA A 2 7.75 18.27 26.26
CA ALA A 2 6.77 17.99 25.21
C ALA A 2 6.32 19.36 24.71
N LYS A 3 6.81 19.76 23.54
CA LYS A 3 6.55 21.06 22.94
C LYS A 3 6.50 20.90 21.41
N ASP A 4 5.46 20.28 20.86
CA ASP A 4 5.32 20.25 19.39
C ASP A 4 3.86 20.40 18.89
N PHE A 5 2.94 20.90 19.73
CA PHE A 5 1.61 21.37 19.29
C PHE A 5 1.21 22.74 19.87
N GLU A 6 2.18 23.56 20.30
CA GLU A 6 1.92 24.95 20.71
C GLU A 6 1.32 25.73 19.50
N GLY A 7 -0.01 25.89 19.47
CA GLY A 7 -0.73 26.69 18.47
C GLY A 7 -1.88 25.99 17.73
N SER A 8 -2.08 24.68 17.88
CA SER A 8 -3.27 24.01 17.35
C SER A 8 -4.48 24.34 18.23
N PRO A 9 -5.63 24.79 17.68
CA PRO A 9 -6.86 24.94 18.45
C PRO A 9 -7.51 23.60 18.83
N PHE A 10 -6.96 22.48 18.32
CA PHE A 10 -7.51 21.14 18.50
C PHE A 10 -6.66 20.30 19.44
N ASP A 11 -7.32 19.65 20.41
CA ASP A 11 -6.77 18.56 21.23
C ASP A 11 -6.76 17.27 20.40
N ILE A 12 -5.65 17.00 19.69
CA ILE A 12 -5.53 15.82 18.82
C ILE A 12 -5.37 14.57 19.69
N ARG A 13 -6.37 13.70 19.66
CA ARG A 13 -6.40 12.46 20.46
C ARG A 13 -5.89 11.23 19.73
N ALA A 14 -6.00 11.24 18.41
CA ALA A 14 -5.62 10.11 17.57
C ALA A 14 -5.15 10.55 16.18
N ALA A 15 -4.30 9.73 15.56
CA ALA A 15 -3.92 9.83 14.16
C ALA A 15 -4.12 8.46 13.48
N VAL A 16 -4.73 8.48 12.30
CA VAL A 16 -5.01 7.29 11.50
C VAL A 16 -4.29 7.43 10.17
N PHE A 17 -3.54 6.40 9.81
CA PHE A 17 -2.71 6.38 8.60
C PHE A 17 -3.29 5.41 7.58
N ASP A 18 -3.23 5.80 6.30
CA ASP A 18 -3.26 4.79 5.23
C ASP A 18 -2.00 3.93 5.29
N LEU A 19 -1.98 2.79 4.58
CA LEU A 19 -0.87 1.86 4.56
C LEU A 19 -0.05 1.98 3.26
N ASP A 20 -0.68 1.62 2.15
CA ASP A 20 -0.06 1.50 0.84
C ASP A 20 0.32 2.88 0.29
N GLY A 21 1.56 3.07 -0.15
CA GLY A 21 2.06 4.35 -0.66
C GLY A 21 2.30 5.43 0.41
N LEU A 22 1.79 5.24 1.64
CA LEU A 22 1.98 6.17 2.76
C LEU A 22 2.97 5.69 3.82
N LEU A 23 2.76 4.50 4.37
CA LEU A 23 3.66 3.91 5.38
C LEU A 23 4.68 2.98 4.73
N VAL A 24 4.32 2.33 3.63
CA VAL A 24 5.16 1.37 2.90
C VAL A 24 5.11 1.61 1.39
N ASN A 25 6.16 1.22 0.68
CA ASN A 25 6.33 1.47 -0.75
C ASN A 25 5.60 0.47 -1.67
N THR A 26 4.49 -0.09 -1.25
CA THR A 26 3.80 -1.18 -1.98
C THR A 26 3.24 -0.73 -3.34
N GLU A 27 2.90 0.54 -3.53
CA GLU A 27 2.50 1.07 -4.83
C GLU A 27 3.62 0.94 -5.89
N GLU A 28 4.88 1.19 -5.51
CA GLU A 28 6.04 1.00 -6.40
C GLU A 28 6.16 -0.47 -6.81
N LEU A 29 5.93 -1.39 -5.87
CA LEU A 29 5.99 -2.83 -6.13
C LEU A 29 4.85 -3.26 -7.07
N TYR A 30 3.63 -2.73 -6.92
CA TYR A 30 2.53 -3.01 -7.84
C TYR A 30 2.79 -2.47 -9.25
N GLN A 31 3.40 -1.29 -9.39
CA GLN A 31 3.80 -0.75 -10.70
C GLN A 31 4.84 -1.65 -11.38
N GLU A 32 5.80 -2.19 -10.62
CA GLU A 32 6.78 -3.14 -11.15
C GLU A 32 6.13 -4.45 -11.60
N VAL A 33 5.16 -4.96 -10.84
CA VAL A 33 4.36 -6.13 -11.24
C VAL A 33 3.62 -5.86 -12.56
N GLY A 34 2.90 -4.73 -12.65
CA GLY A 34 2.17 -4.35 -13.88
C GLY A 34 3.11 -4.21 -15.08
N THR A 35 4.29 -3.62 -14.86
CA THR A 35 5.35 -3.51 -15.87
C THR A 35 5.83 -4.89 -16.33
N ASP A 36 6.08 -5.82 -15.42
CA ASP A 36 6.53 -7.17 -15.78
C ASP A 36 5.44 -7.95 -16.53
N LEU A 37 4.19 -7.88 -16.07
CA LEU A 37 3.05 -8.53 -16.73
C LEU A 37 2.90 -8.07 -18.18
N LEU A 38 2.95 -6.77 -18.43
CA LEU A 38 2.79 -6.22 -19.77
C LEU A 38 4.03 -6.45 -20.64
N ARG A 39 5.24 -6.37 -20.07
CA ARG A 39 6.48 -6.68 -20.78
C ARG A 39 6.48 -8.10 -21.33
N ARG A 40 6.02 -9.10 -20.56
CA ARG A 40 5.87 -10.50 -21.02
C ARG A 40 4.92 -10.65 -22.22
N ARG A 41 4.04 -9.67 -22.42
CA ARG A 41 3.03 -9.61 -23.49
C ARG A 41 3.40 -8.65 -24.62
N GLY A 42 4.61 -8.09 -24.59
CA GLY A 42 5.07 -7.10 -25.59
C GLY A 42 4.31 -5.78 -25.51
N LYS A 43 3.76 -5.44 -24.34
CA LYS A 43 3.04 -4.19 -24.05
C LYS A 43 3.81 -3.35 -23.04
N THR A 44 3.38 -2.12 -22.84
CA THR A 44 4.01 -1.15 -21.93
C THR A 44 3.03 -0.74 -20.85
N PHE A 45 3.49 -0.71 -19.59
CA PHE A 45 2.74 -0.12 -18.48
C PHE A 45 3.06 1.38 -18.42
N ASP A 46 2.14 2.22 -18.91
CA ASP A 46 2.31 3.68 -18.98
C ASP A 46 1.56 4.40 -17.84
N ALA A 47 1.79 5.72 -17.75
CA ALA A 47 1.23 6.53 -16.68
C ALA A 47 -0.30 6.68 -16.82
N GLU A 48 -0.81 6.73 -18.05
CA GLU A 48 -2.23 6.78 -18.34
C GLU A 48 -2.96 5.52 -17.89
N LEU A 49 -2.39 4.34 -18.16
CA LEU A 49 -2.92 3.08 -17.65
C LEU A 49 -2.84 3.02 -16.12
N LEU A 50 -1.74 3.47 -15.52
CA LEU A 50 -1.62 3.54 -14.07
C LEU A 50 -2.76 4.38 -13.46
N ASP A 51 -3.00 5.59 -13.97
CA ASP A 51 -4.11 6.46 -13.50
C ASP A 51 -5.49 5.80 -13.70
N ALA A 52 -5.67 5.12 -14.83
CA ALA A 52 -6.88 4.34 -15.11
C ALA A 52 -7.06 3.13 -14.17
N MET A 53 -6.00 2.65 -13.52
CA MET A 53 -6.04 1.51 -12.59
C MET A 53 -6.06 1.91 -11.11
N MET A 54 -5.42 3.02 -10.73
CA MET A 54 -5.23 3.44 -9.33
C MET A 54 -6.55 3.56 -8.56
N GLY A 55 -6.50 3.24 -7.26
CA GLY A 55 -7.64 3.35 -6.33
C GLY A 55 -8.79 2.37 -6.59
N ARG A 56 -8.61 1.37 -7.46
CA ARG A 56 -9.65 0.40 -7.81
C ARG A 56 -9.35 -0.98 -7.22
N PRO A 57 -10.37 -1.79 -6.92
CA PRO A 57 -10.16 -3.19 -6.56
C PRO A 57 -9.38 -3.95 -7.63
N GLN A 58 -8.52 -4.87 -7.23
CA GLN A 58 -7.60 -5.60 -8.13
C GLN A 58 -8.30 -6.17 -9.37
N HIS A 59 -9.46 -6.82 -9.20
CA HIS A 59 -10.21 -7.40 -10.32
C HIS A 59 -10.62 -6.36 -11.38
N LYS A 60 -10.97 -5.13 -10.95
CA LYS A 60 -11.27 -4.02 -11.87
C LYS A 60 -10.02 -3.47 -12.52
N ALA A 61 -8.95 -3.28 -11.76
CA ALA A 61 -7.67 -2.79 -12.30
C ALA A 61 -7.12 -3.74 -13.38
N LEU A 62 -7.17 -5.05 -13.15
CA LEU A 62 -6.75 -6.05 -14.13
C LEU A 62 -7.69 -6.12 -15.34
N SER A 63 -9.00 -5.97 -15.15
CA SER A 63 -9.94 -5.88 -16.29
C SER A 63 -9.61 -4.68 -17.18
N ILE A 64 -9.29 -3.53 -16.59
CA ILE A 64 -8.88 -2.32 -17.32
C ILE A 64 -7.60 -2.58 -18.10
N MET A 65 -6.59 -3.21 -17.49
CA MET A 65 -5.35 -3.58 -18.19
C MET A 65 -5.60 -4.47 -19.41
N ILE A 66 -6.48 -5.47 -19.27
CA ILE A 66 -6.87 -6.38 -20.36
C ILE A 66 -7.54 -5.60 -21.49
N GLU A 67 -8.55 -4.80 -21.17
CA GLU A 67 -9.30 -4.00 -22.14
C GLU A 67 -8.40 -2.97 -22.85
N TRP A 68 -7.52 -2.31 -22.09
CA TRP A 68 -6.63 -1.25 -22.57
C TRP A 68 -5.68 -1.74 -23.67
N HIS A 69 -5.14 -2.94 -23.52
CA HIS A 69 -4.18 -3.50 -24.46
C HIS A 69 -4.75 -4.56 -25.41
N GLY A 70 -6.03 -4.91 -25.26
CA GLY A 70 -6.68 -6.00 -25.98
C GLY A 70 -5.98 -7.34 -25.70
N LEU A 71 -5.76 -7.67 -24.43
CA LEU A 71 -5.12 -8.92 -24.03
C LEU A 71 -6.10 -10.10 -24.15
N ASP A 72 -5.59 -11.27 -24.50
CA ASP A 72 -6.36 -12.53 -24.52
C ASP A 72 -6.42 -13.19 -23.12
N ASP A 73 -5.77 -12.59 -22.12
CA ASP A 73 -5.73 -13.08 -20.75
C ASP A 73 -7.05 -12.92 -20.00
N THR A 74 -7.22 -13.73 -18.95
CA THR A 74 -8.30 -13.55 -17.98
C THR A 74 -7.81 -12.81 -16.74
N VAL A 75 -8.75 -12.19 -16.01
CA VAL A 75 -8.45 -11.52 -14.74
C VAL A 75 -7.82 -12.49 -13.74
N GLU A 76 -8.29 -13.73 -13.69
CA GLU A 76 -7.79 -14.77 -12.79
C GLU A 76 -6.32 -15.11 -13.10
N THR A 77 -6.00 -15.26 -14.39
CA THR A 77 -4.63 -15.57 -14.83
C THR A 77 -3.66 -14.45 -14.45
N LEU A 78 -4.05 -13.19 -14.71
CA LEU A 78 -3.23 -12.04 -14.33
C LEU A 78 -3.15 -11.86 -12.80
N ALA A 79 -4.20 -12.19 -12.06
CA ALA A 79 -4.21 -12.12 -10.60
C ALA A 79 -3.25 -13.13 -9.97
N ASP A 80 -3.22 -14.36 -10.48
CA ASP A 80 -2.30 -15.40 -10.01
C ASP A 80 -0.83 -15.03 -10.31
N GLU A 81 -0.54 -14.54 -11.51
CA GLU A 81 0.80 -14.03 -11.84
C GLU A 81 1.17 -12.82 -10.97
N THR A 82 0.23 -11.88 -10.78
CA THR A 82 0.41 -10.71 -9.90
C THR A 82 0.83 -11.15 -8.51
N LYS A 83 0.10 -12.10 -7.92
CA LYS A 83 0.37 -12.61 -6.58
C LYS A 83 1.77 -13.22 -6.48
N ALA A 84 2.18 -14.04 -7.44
CA ALA A 84 3.48 -14.70 -7.42
C ALA A 84 4.65 -13.71 -7.51
N ILE A 85 4.56 -12.75 -8.44
CA ILE A 85 5.60 -11.71 -8.61
C ILE A 85 5.64 -10.82 -7.37
N PHE A 86 4.48 -10.34 -6.93
CA PHE A 86 4.37 -9.43 -5.81
C PHE A 86 4.89 -10.03 -4.51
N GLN A 87 4.62 -11.30 -4.21
CA GLN A 87 5.17 -11.97 -3.02
C GLN A 87 6.71 -12.02 -3.02
N THR A 88 7.31 -12.19 -4.19
CA THR A 88 8.78 -12.18 -4.36
C THR A 88 9.34 -10.79 -4.11
N LEU A 89 8.71 -9.76 -4.69
CA LEU A 89 9.10 -8.36 -4.48
C LEU A 89 8.91 -7.94 -3.02
N LEU A 90 7.77 -8.29 -2.40
CA LEU A 90 7.49 -7.98 -1.01
C LEU A 90 8.54 -8.56 -0.04
N SER A 91 9.07 -9.74 -0.35
CA SER A 91 10.08 -10.39 0.49
C SER A 91 11.49 -9.80 0.35
N THR A 92 11.75 -9.04 -0.71
CA THR A 92 13.10 -8.56 -1.05
C THR A 92 13.23 -7.05 -1.11
N ARG A 93 12.13 -6.32 -1.32
CA ARG A 93 12.11 -4.88 -1.63
C ARG A 93 11.10 -4.08 -0.82
N LEU A 94 10.30 -4.70 0.05
CA LEU A 94 9.42 -3.98 0.96
C LEU A 94 10.24 -3.05 1.86
N ALA A 95 9.86 -1.78 1.85
CA ALA A 95 10.49 -0.73 2.64
C ALA A 95 9.43 0.20 3.23
N LEU A 96 9.84 0.87 4.31
CA LEU A 96 9.10 1.99 4.87
C LEU A 96 9.23 3.22 3.96
N MET A 97 8.16 4.02 3.87
CA MET A 97 8.26 5.33 3.24
C MET A 97 9.17 6.26 4.06
N PRO A 98 9.89 7.19 3.41
CA PRO A 98 10.77 8.13 4.11
C PRO A 98 10.04 8.90 5.21
N GLY A 99 10.57 8.87 6.44
CA GLY A 99 10.00 9.57 7.60
C GLY A 99 8.84 8.84 8.29
N ALA A 100 8.34 7.72 7.76
CA ALA A 100 7.19 7.02 8.33
C ALA A 100 7.47 6.52 9.75
N LYS A 101 8.64 5.92 9.98
CA LYS A 101 9.02 5.41 11.30
C LYS A 101 9.21 6.53 12.31
N GLU A 102 9.96 7.56 11.92
CA GLU A 102 10.27 8.71 12.77
C GLU A 102 8.99 9.44 13.19
N LEU A 103 8.04 9.61 12.26
CA LEU A 103 6.74 10.21 12.54
C LEU A 103 5.93 9.36 13.53
N ILE A 104 5.83 8.06 13.29
CA ILE A 104 5.09 7.14 14.16
C ILE A 104 5.70 7.08 15.56
N GLU A 105 7.03 7.02 15.68
CA GLU A 105 7.72 7.05 16.97
C GLU A 105 7.53 8.38 17.70
N HIS A 106 7.57 9.51 16.98
CA HIS A 106 7.33 10.83 17.55
C HIS A 106 5.90 10.99 18.06
N ILE A 107 4.88 10.60 17.29
CA ILE A 107 3.48 10.69 17.72
C ILE A 107 3.23 9.85 18.98
N ARG A 108 3.88 8.67 19.09
CA ARG A 108 3.80 7.86 20.32
C ARG A 108 4.35 8.56 21.56
N GLN A 109 5.37 9.41 21.42
CA GLN A 109 5.91 10.16 22.55
C GLN A 109 4.96 11.27 23.03
N LEU A 110 3.97 11.63 22.21
CA LEU A 110 2.97 12.66 22.50
C LEU A 110 1.67 12.10 23.10
N ASP A 111 1.64 10.80 23.42
CA ASP A 111 0.48 10.09 23.99
C ASP A 111 -0.80 10.15 23.11
N ILE A 112 -0.58 10.25 21.78
CA ILE A 112 -1.64 10.23 20.78
C ILE A 112 -1.88 8.79 20.32
N SER A 113 -3.14 8.37 20.26
CA SER A 113 -3.51 7.03 19.79
C SER A 113 -3.26 6.88 18.29
N LEU A 114 -2.67 5.76 17.89
CA LEU A 114 -2.35 5.49 16.49
C LEU A 114 -3.22 4.36 15.93
N GLY A 115 -3.69 4.51 14.69
CA GLY A 115 -4.38 3.46 13.94
C GLY A 115 -3.98 3.42 12.46
N VAL A 116 -4.34 2.32 11.80
CA VAL A 116 -4.26 2.17 10.34
C VAL A 116 -5.67 2.00 9.77
N ALA A 117 -5.94 2.62 8.63
CA ALA A 117 -7.14 2.38 7.82
C ALA A 117 -6.72 2.17 6.36
N THR A 118 -6.89 0.96 5.84
CA THR A 118 -6.47 0.58 4.49
C THR A 118 -7.58 -0.17 3.75
N SER A 119 -7.60 -0.03 2.43
CA SER A 119 -8.46 -0.85 1.56
C SER A 119 -7.90 -2.25 1.31
N SER A 120 -6.66 -2.51 1.73
CA SER A 120 -6.03 -3.82 1.67
C SER A 120 -6.70 -4.83 2.60
N GLY A 121 -6.63 -6.11 2.24
CA GLY A 121 -7.20 -7.20 3.05
C GLY A 121 -6.45 -7.42 4.38
N PRO A 122 -7.11 -8.05 5.38
CA PRO A 122 -6.58 -8.18 6.74
C PRO A 122 -5.24 -8.91 6.80
N GLU A 123 -5.08 -10.01 6.08
CA GLU A 123 -3.84 -10.80 6.07
C GLU A 123 -2.65 -9.98 5.55
N PHE A 124 -2.87 -9.23 4.46
CA PHE A 124 -1.82 -8.41 3.86
C PHE A 124 -1.41 -7.26 4.77
N ALA A 125 -2.38 -6.52 5.33
CA ALA A 125 -2.09 -5.39 6.20
C ALA A 125 -1.27 -5.83 7.43
N HIS A 126 -1.63 -6.97 8.05
CA HIS A 126 -0.89 -7.50 9.19
C HIS A 126 0.51 -7.97 8.79
N ASP A 127 0.65 -8.74 7.69
CA ASP A 127 1.96 -9.23 7.23
C ASP A 127 2.93 -8.09 6.95
N VAL A 128 2.49 -7.08 6.20
CA VAL A 128 3.29 -5.90 5.86
C VAL A 128 3.73 -5.15 7.11
N LEU A 129 2.79 -4.79 7.98
CA LEU A 129 3.07 -4.05 9.22
C LEU A 129 4.00 -4.83 10.16
N SER A 130 3.89 -6.15 10.21
CA SER A 130 4.79 -7.01 10.97
C SER A 130 6.20 -7.01 10.38
N ARG A 131 6.34 -7.16 9.05
CA ARG A 131 7.65 -7.17 8.37
C ARG A 131 8.42 -5.86 8.54
N VAL A 132 7.72 -4.72 8.53
CA VAL A 132 8.35 -3.41 8.71
C VAL A 132 8.45 -2.98 10.18
N GLY A 133 8.02 -3.83 11.12
CA GLY A 133 8.16 -3.59 12.56
C GLY A 133 7.23 -2.51 13.13
N LEU A 134 6.19 -2.10 12.40
CA LEU A 134 5.26 -1.06 12.86
C LEU A 134 3.99 -1.61 13.52
N ILE A 135 3.70 -2.91 13.39
CA ILE A 135 2.45 -3.53 13.91
C ILE A 135 2.17 -3.18 15.37
N HIS A 136 3.21 -3.11 16.22
CA HIS A 136 3.08 -2.86 17.66
C HIS A 136 2.90 -1.38 18.03
N HIS A 137 2.88 -0.47 17.05
CA HIS A 137 2.63 0.95 17.27
C HIS A 137 1.15 1.31 17.19
N PHE A 138 0.33 0.48 16.55
CA PHE A 138 -1.07 0.77 16.25
C PHE A 138 -2.02 0.09 17.25
N HIS A 139 -3.02 0.84 17.71
CA HIS A 139 -4.08 0.36 18.60
C HIS A 139 -5.18 -0.37 17.83
N PHE A 140 -5.40 -0.01 16.57
CA PHE A 140 -6.34 -0.69 15.69
C PHE A 140 -5.86 -0.65 14.24
N ILE A 141 -6.27 -1.66 13.47
CA ILE A 141 -6.06 -1.76 12.04
C ILE A 141 -7.43 -2.03 11.42
N LEU A 142 -7.93 -1.09 10.64
CA LEU A 142 -9.16 -1.23 9.86
C LEU A 142 -8.79 -1.61 8.42
N THR A 143 -9.33 -2.72 7.95
CA THR A 143 -9.08 -3.27 6.61
C THR A 143 -10.37 -3.37 5.80
N SER A 144 -10.26 -3.72 4.51
CA SER A 144 -11.42 -4.21 3.77
C SER A 144 -11.91 -5.54 4.36
N ALA A 145 -13.21 -5.82 4.17
CA ALA A 145 -13.91 -7.01 4.66
C ALA A 145 -13.71 -8.22 3.74
#